data_AF-A0A4P6ZGS2-F1
#
_entry.id   AF-A0A4P6ZGS2-F1
#
_cell.length_a   1.000
_cell.length_b   1.000
_cell.length_c   1.000
_cell.angle_alpha   90.00
_cell.angle_beta   90.00
_cell.angle_gamma   90.00
#
_symmetry.space_group_name_H-M   'P 1'
#
loop_
_entity.id
_entity.type
_entity.pdbx_description
1 polymer ?
#
loop_
_entity_poly.entity_id
_entity_poly.type
_entity_poly.pdbx_seq_one_letter_code
_entity_poly.pdbx_strand_id
1 'polypeptide(L)'
;MVVNEPVLDASYTVTNLNIVRNNGVESYFLTKYIPTDGKPFYNYADFVGTIQYLDLDGNILTSSFSNKNETIMVYVGCTMIEINGCTCDGQWTVVGSYNICSGSSGGGGTTTGGTNGGYTPGTGGGGGGGTGGSPTQPNIPNIPSEDVVEQKRFKSFLLTQLTQEEVDILITNQNLSDHIFNYQKNKNFSPASWNNSKWFMNFFAQTPDAEPFSIFDFGTKFIDENTGIVNPNNVFLRAYALDKFLVQNPDGLINVSCYELEKWKEVANHPIPVSVKNKLYQLNTQGLFTSAQIQNIELANAPRVNMDLFPVKITNMPYKSPGVKYTPAQFFDYFRKNINTLIQKPDLSQFYPAVYPNYGINDTALWNSDNPIKAILTIDIPFDPGSVICTGFGPKAWVFSTIISPWDGLHPVNGNRLFGYFEDANGGMTIYTRGVDRFTSLSGTGNNLLSILTLAQESYAFSQADELWESLQGGIKKFVKDNGGGENGAEIIQPTIYRPSWTKISGFLKGNTDISSLGCY
;
A
#
# COMPACT_ATOMS: atom_id res chain seq x y z
N MET A 1 6.92 -27.07 7.50
CA MET A 1 6.55 -26.81 8.90
C MET A 1 5.08 -26.43 8.86
N VAL A 2 4.19 -27.34 9.23
CA VAL A 2 2.74 -27.07 9.24
C VAL A 2 2.50 -26.11 10.40
N VAL A 3 2.21 -24.85 10.08
CA VAL A 3 1.79 -23.87 11.07
C VAL A 3 0.39 -24.28 11.48
N ASN A 4 0.26 -24.87 12.66
CA ASN A 4 -1.04 -25.04 13.28
C ASN A 4 -1.60 -23.63 13.50
N GLU A 5 -2.72 -23.31 12.87
CA GLU A 5 -3.43 -22.08 13.18
C GLU A 5 -3.70 -22.05 14.68
N PRO A 6 -3.42 -20.94 15.37
CA PRO A 6 -3.75 -20.83 16.78
C PRO A 6 -5.25 -21.01 16.92
N VAL A 7 -5.66 -22.05 17.66
CA VAL A 7 -7.03 -22.20 18.14
C VAL A 7 -7.36 -20.90 18.89
N LEU A 8 -8.32 -20.13 18.36
CA LEU A 8 -8.79 -18.89 18.95
C LEU A 8 -9.36 -19.17 20.34
N ASP A 9 -8.53 -19.02 21.37
CA ASP A 9 -8.88 -19.25 22.78
C ASP A 9 -9.59 -18.05 23.42
N ALA A 10 -10.56 -17.49 22.69
CA ALA A 10 -11.48 -16.50 23.23
C ALA A 10 -12.89 -16.92 22.84
N SER A 11 -13.50 -17.76 23.67
CA SER A 11 -14.94 -17.97 23.66
C SER A 11 -15.63 -16.63 23.98
N TYR A 12 -15.86 -15.81 22.97
CA TYR A 12 -16.64 -14.60 23.16
C TYR A 12 -18.11 -15.03 23.32
N THR A 13 -18.82 -14.42 24.28
CA THR A 13 -20.23 -14.70 24.51
C THR A 13 -21.02 -13.40 24.36
N VAL A 14 -22.17 -13.46 23.69
CA VAL A 14 -23.08 -12.31 23.61
C VAL A 14 -24.17 -12.52 24.64
N THR A 15 -24.38 -11.55 25.53
CA THR A 15 -25.48 -11.60 26.49
C THR A 15 -26.47 -10.48 26.22
N ASN A 16 -27.73 -10.83 25.99
CA ASN A 16 -28.84 -9.90 25.80
C ASN A 16 -29.73 -9.91 27.05
N LEU A 17 -30.15 -8.73 27.52
CA LEU A 17 -31.23 -8.61 28.49
C LEU A 17 -32.57 -8.67 27.75
N ASN A 18 -33.42 -9.61 28.14
CA ASN A 18 -34.77 -9.75 27.62
C ASN A 18 -35.75 -9.27 28.68
N ILE A 19 -36.72 -8.47 28.23
CA ILE A 19 -37.82 -7.98 29.05
C ILE A 19 -39.09 -8.56 28.46
N VAL A 20 -39.85 -9.31 29.26
CA VAL A 20 -41.13 -9.89 28.85
C VAL A 20 -42.20 -9.36 29.79
N ARG A 21 -43.26 -8.79 29.23
CA ARG A 21 -44.40 -8.29 29.99
C ARG A 21 -45.62 -9.18 29.75
N ASN A 22 -46.22 -9.71 30.82
CA ASN A 22 -47.45 -10.49 30.76
C ASN A 22 -48.48 -9.90 31.76
N ASN A 23 -49.66 -9.51 31.27
CA ASN A 23 -50.73 -8.89 32.08
C ASN A 23 -50.25 -7.70 32.95
N GLY A 24 -49.33 -6.89 32.44
CA GLY A 24 -48.78 -5.73 33.15
C GLY A 24 -47.63 -6.05 34.11
N VAL A 25 -47.29 -7.32 34.33
CA VAL A 25 -46.14 -7.75 35.13
C VAL A 25 -44.94 -7.93 34.20
N GLU A 26 -43.82 -7.27 34.52
CA GLU A 26 -42.55 -7.45 33.81
C GLU A 26 -41.73 -8.57 34.43
N SER A 27 -41.05 -9.32 33.57
CA SER A 27 -40.10 -10.36 33.92
C SER A 27 -38.85 -10.18 33.08
N TYR A 28 -37.70 -10.50 33.67
CA TYR A 28 -36.40 -10.24 33.06
C TYR A 28 -35.58 -11.52 33.06
N PHE A 29 -34.85 -11.76 31.97
CA PHE A 29 -33.88 -12.85 31.88
C PHE A 29 -32.79 -12.49 30.88
N LEU A 30 -31.63 -13.12 30.99
CA LEU A 30 -30.52 -12.94 30.07
C LEU A 30 -30.49 -14.08 29.04
N THR A 31 -30.24 -13.77 27.77
CA THR A 31 -29.89 -14.78 26.76
C THR A 31 -28.41 -14.66 26.46
N LYS A 32 -27.64 -15.70 26.77
CA LYS A 32 -26.20 -15.79 26.53
C LYS A 32 -25.91 -16.78 25.40
N TYR A 33 -25.35 -16.28 24.30
CA TYR A 33 -24.95 -17.06 23.14
C TYR A 33 -23.47 -17.43 23.26
N ILE A 34 -23.15 -18.72 23.12
CA ILE A 34 -21.82 -19.30 23.26
C ILE A 34 -21.49 -20.05 21.96
N PRO A 35 -20.79 -19.42 21.01
CA PRO A 35 -20.43 -20.02 19.73
C PRO A 35 -19.41 -21.14 19.94
N THR A 36 -19.61 -22.26 19.25
CA THR A 36 -18.68 -23.40 19.31
C THR A 36 -17.65 -23.37 18.18
N ASP A 37 -17.87 -22.57 17.14
CA ASP A 37 -16.99 -22.43 15.98
C ASP A 37 -15.99 -21.26 16.11
N GLY A 38 -16.04 -20.53 17.22
CA GLY A 38 -15.19 -19.36 17.48
C GLY A 38 -15.51 -18.15 16.61
N LYS A 39 -16.52 -18.20 15.75
CA LYS A 39 -16.85 -17.10 14.83
C LYS A 39 -17.87 -16.17 15.47
N PRO A 40 -17.70 -14.82 15.37
CA PRO A 40 -18.78 -13.85 15.59
C PRO A 40 -20.00 -14.24 14.76
N PHE A 41 -21.18 -14.47 15.39
CA PHE A 41 -22.40 -14.81 14.66
C PHE A 41 -23.24 -13.56 14.39
N TYR A 42 -23.71 -13.42 13.16
CA TYR A 42 -24.35 -12.19 12.66
C TYR A 42 -25.80 -12.41 12.25
N ASN A 43 -26.25 -13.66 12.22
CA ASN A 43 -27.58 -14.08 11.86
C ASN A 43 -27.99 -15.27 12.76
N TYR A 44 -29.18 -15.18 13.35
CA TYR A 44 -29.73 -16.27 14.18
C TYR A 44 -29.76 -17.59 13.40
N ALA A 45 -30.07 -17.54 12.10
CA ALA A 45 -30.18 -18.71 11.24
C ALA A 45 -28.84 -19.45 11.02
N ASP A 46 -27.72 -18.77 11.29
CA ASP A 46 -26.37 -19.27 11.04
C ASP A 46 -25.58 -19.50 12.35
N PHE A 47 -26.21 -19.27 13.51
CA PHE A 47 -25.56 -19.50 14.81
C PHE A 47 -25.33 -20.99 15.07
N VAL A 48 -24.06 -21.35 15.28
CA VAL A 48 -23.62 -22.69 15.69
C VAL A 48 -23.00 -22.60 17.08
N GLY A 49 -23.76 -23.05 18.09
CA GLY A 49 -23.29 -23.04 19.47
C GLY A 49 -24.39 -23.31 20.49
N THR A 50 -24.10 -22.98 21.74
CA THR A 50 -25.01 -23.12 22.88
C THR A 50 -25.69 -21.77 23.17
N ILE A 51 -27.01 -21.78 23.33
CA ILE A 51 -27.76 -20.64 23.86
C ILE A 51 -28.13 -20.98 25.31
N GLN A 52 -27.71 -20.15 26.26
CA GLN A 52 -28.08 -20.22 27.66
C GLN A 52 -29.09 -19.13 27.97
N TYR A 53 -30.14 -19.47 28.70
CA TYR A 53 -31.06 -18.52 29.28
C TYR A 53 -30.76 -18.46 30.78
N LEU A 54 -30.50 -17.27 31.29
CA LEU A 54 -30.07 -17.05 32.66
C LEU A 54 -31.08 -16.15 33.37
N ASP A 55 -31.21 -16.30 34.69
CA ASP A 55 -31.84 -15.24 35.50
C ASP A 55 -30.92 -14.00 35.60
N LEU A 56 -31.37 -12.97 36.32
CA LEU A 56 -30.59 -11.75 36.52
C LEU A 56 -29.34 -11.96 37.39
N ASP A 57 -29.28 -13.04 38.17
CA ASP A 57 -28.13 -13.42 38.99
C ASP A 57 -27.12 -14.27 38.21
N GLY A 58 -27.43 -14.62 36.96
CA GLY A 58 -26.58 -15.41 36.08
C GLY A 58 -26.73 -16.92 36.24
N ASN A 59 -27.72 -17.40 36.99
CA ASN A 59 -28.01 -18.83 37.09
C ASN A 59 -28.70 -19.31 35.82
N ILE A 60 -28.29 -20.48 35.32
CA ILE A 60 -28.87 -21.08 34.11
C ILE A 60 -30.30 -21.53 34.41
N LEU A 61 -31.27 -20.90 33.76
CA LEU A 61 -32.68 -21.32 33.73
C LEU A 61 -32.86 -22.52 32.79
N THR A 62 -32.26 -22.45 31.61
CA THR A 62 -32.22 -23.53 30.62
C THR A 62 -31.11 -23.28 29.59
N SER A 63 -30.72 -24.31 28.83
CA SER A 63 -29.75 -24.20 27.74
C SER A 63 -30.16 -25.08 26.57
N SER A 64 -30.00 -24.59 25.35
CA SER A 64 -30.21 -25.37 24.13
C SER A 64 -28.96 -25.41 23.25
N PHE A 65 -28.84 -26.47 22.46
CA PHE A 65 -27.93 -26.48 21.32
C PHE A 65 -28.71 -26.00 20.09
N SER A 66 -28.12 -25.08 19.34
CA SER A 66 -28.73 -24.57 18.11
C SER A 66 -28.74 -25.66 17.03
N ASN A 67 -29.82 -26.43 16.96
CA ASN A 67 -30.14 -27.29 15.82
C ASN A 67 -31.55 -26.94 15.33
N LYS A 68 -31.71 -25.72 14.79
CA LYS A 68 -32.79 -25.12 13.96
C LYS A 68 -34.29 -25.36 14.29
N ASN A 69 -34.67 -26.32 15.13
CA ASN A 69 -36.02 -26.86 15.26
C ASN A 69 -36.46 -27.11 16.71
N GLU A 70 -35.76 -26.58 17.72
CA GLU A 70 -36.11 -26.81 19.12
C GLU A 70 -36.99 -25.67 19.66
N THR A 71 -38.16 -26.03 20.18
CA THR A 71 -38.98 -25.19 21.06
C THR A 71 -38.35 -25.21 22.45
N ILE A 72 -38.04 -24.04 22.99
CA ILE A 72 -37.42 -23.90 24.31
C ILE A 72 -38.43 -23.29 25.27
N MET A 73 -38.63 -23.96 26.40
CA MET A 73 -39.48 -23.47 27.48
C MET A 73 -38.60 -22.85 28.56
N VAL A 74 -38.77 -21.55 28.81
CA VAL A 74 -38.07 -20.82 29.86
C VAL A 74 -39.06 -20.47 30.96
N TYR A 75 -38.76 -20.88 32.19
CA TYR A 75 -39.55 -20.50 33.37
C TYR A 75 -38.89 -19.33 34.08
N VAL A 76 -39.60 -18.20 34.19
CA VAL A 76 -39.16 -17.02 34.95
C VAL A 76 -40.19 -16.76 36.05
N GLY A 77 -39.84 -17.15 37.28
CA GLY A 77 -40.80 -17.20 38.38
C GLY A 77 -41.94 -18.17 38.09
N CYS A 78 -43.19 -17.68 38.14
CA CYS A 78 -44.40 -18.46 37.81
C CYS A 78 -44.82 -18.40 36.34
N THR A 79 -44.07 -17.66 35.49
CA THR A 79 -44.40 -17.48 34.08
C THR A 79 -43.58 -18.44 33.24
N MET A 80 -44.25 -19.18 32.36
CA MET A 80 -43.62 -20.01 31.34
C MET A 80 -43.62 -19.25 30.01
N ILE A 81 -42.47 -19.23 29.34
CA ILE A 81 -42.21 -18.53 28.08
C ILE A 81 -41.77 -19.58 27.06
N GLU A 82 -42.50 -19.70 25.96
CA GLU A 82 -42.17 -20.57 24.84
C GLU A 82 -41.39 -19.79 23.77
N ILE A 83 -40.22 -20.29 23.39
CA ILE A 83 -39.35 -19.69 22.36
C ILE A 83 -39.18 -20.72 21.24
N ASN A 84 -39.82 -20.48 20.09
CA ASN A 84 -39.80 -21.39 18.94
C ASN A 84 -38.66 -21.05 17.96
N GLY A 85 -37.81 -22.03 17.63
CA GLY A 85 -36.92 -21.97 16.46
C GLY A 85 -37.72 -22.08 15.16
N CYS A 86 -37.41 -21.25 14.16
CA CYS A 86 -38.23 -21.11 12.95
C CYS A 86 -38.34 -22.42 12.11
N THR A 87 -39.56 -22.88 11.84
CA THR A 87 -39.87 -23.73 10.67
C THR A 87 -40.80 -23.00 9.72
N CYS A 88 -40.35 -22.75 8.49
CA CYS A 88 -41.22 -22.37 7.38
C CYS A 88 -41.88 -23.64 6.81
N ASP A 89 -42.99 -24.06 7.38
CA ASP A 89 -44.02 -24.75 6.59
C ASP A 89 -45.40 -24.53 7.22
N GLY A 90 -46.37 -24.20 6.38
CA GLY A 90 -47.51 -23.34 6.72
C GLY A 90 -48.38 -23.79 7.89
N GLN A 91 -48.84 -22.78 8.64
CA GLN A 91 -49.86 -22.78 9.69
C GLN A 91 -49.42 -23.02 11.13
N TRP A 92 -48.59 -22.13 11.70
CA TRP A 92 -48.70 -21.64 13.10
C TRP A 92 -48.10 -20.22 13.23
N THR A 93 -48.66 -19.40 14.11
CA THR A 93 -48.30 -17.98 14.36
C THR A 93 -47.54 -17.81 15.68
N VAL A 94 -46.52 -16.95 15.68
CA VAL A 94 -45.72 -16.58 16.86
C VAL A 94 -46.57 -15.81 17.88
N VAL A 95 -46.52 -16.21 19.16
CA VAL A 95 -47.13 -15.47 20.29
C VAL A 95 -46.05 -15.05 21.30
N GLY A 96 -45.38 -13.92 21.03
CA GLY A 96 -44.92 -12.97 22.06
C GLY A 96 -43.47 -12.97 22.56
N SER A 97 -42.76 -11.87 22.29
CA SER A 97 -41.94 -11.13 23.28
C SER A 97 -42.31 -9.64 23.16
N TYR A 98 -42.83 -9.02 24.22
CA TYR A 98 -43.41 -7.68 24.17
C TYR A 98 -42.35 -6.57 24.32
N ASN A 99 -42.24 -5.70 23.31
CA ASN A 99 -41.82 -4.31 23.48
C ASN A 99 -43.02 -3.42 23.13
N ILE A 100 -43.69 -2.84 24.14
CA ILE A 100 -44.70 -1.80 23.93
C ILE A 100 -44.54 -0.69 24.99
N CYS A 101 -44.16 0.50 24.51
CA CYS A 101 -44.35 1.78 25.17
C CYS A 101 -45.85 2.04 25.35
N SER A 102 -46.19 2.56 26.53
CA SER A 102 -47.52 2.87 27.07
C SER A 102 -48.59 3.37 26.11
N GLY A 103 -49.83 2.89 26.32
CA GLY A 103 -51.04 3.53 25.82
C GLY A 103 -52.29 2.99 26.50
N SER A 104 -52.64 3.53 27.67
CA SER A 104 -54.01 3.46 28.20
C SER A 104 -54.58 4.87 28.32
N SER A 105 -55.73 5.05 27.68
CA SER A 105 -56.63 6.19 27.71
C SER A 105 -56.94 6.75 29.10
N GLY A 106 -56.94 8.08 29.25
CA GLY A 106 -57.65 8.74 30.36
C GLY A 106 -57.18 10.15 30.73
N GLY A 107 -57.60 11.16 29.95
CA GLY A 107 -58.02 12.49 30.43
C GLY A 107 -57.02 13.43 31.13
N GLY A 108 -56.79 14.60 30.51
CA GLY A 108 -56.49 15.84 31.25
C GLY A 108 -55.43 16.76 30.63
N GLY A 109 -55.89 17.73 29.85
CA GLY A 109 -55.38 19.12 29.82
C GLY A 109 -53.94 19.42 29.35
N THR A 110 -53.84 20.27 28.31
CA THR A 110 -52.91 21.42 28.18
C THR A 110 -51.42 21.17 28.48
N THR A 111 -50.42 21.41 27.63
CA THR A 111 -50.21 22.46 26.61
C THR A 111 -48.81 22.25 25.99
N THR A 112 -48.69 22.59 24.70
CA THR A 112 -47.58 23.28 24.01
C THR A 112 -46.23 22.61 23.67
N GLY A 113 -45.91 22.70 22.37
CA GLY A 113 -44.55 22.84 21.78
C GLY A 113 -44.02 21.55 21.15
N GLY A 114 -43.85 21.38 19.84
CA GLY A 114 -43.89 22.31 18.72
C GLY A 114 -42.93 21.75 17.66
N THR A 115 -43.47 21.13 16.61
CA THR A 115 -42.73 20.81 15.38
C THR A 115 -43.28 21.65 14.23
N ASN A 116 -42.50 22.68 13.85
CA ASN A 116 -42.45 23.19 12.48
C ASN A 116 -41.97 22.03 11.59
N GLY A 117 -42.38 21.84 10.34
CA GLY A 117 -43.23 22.60 9.43
C GLY A 117 -43.02 21.96 8.06
N GLY A 118 -44.10 21.76 7.30
CA GLY A 118 -44.02 21.09 6.00
C GLY A 118 -45.39 20.93 5.34
N TYR A 119 -45.95 22.06 4.91
CA TYR A 119 -47.15 22.15 4.09
C TYR A 119 -46.89 21.61 2.68
N THR A 120 -47.74 20.71 2.19
CA THR A 120 -48.23 20.75 0.79
C THR A 120 -49.61 20.09 0.73
N PRO A 121 -50.67 20.79 0.28
CA PRO A 121 -52.02 20.24 0.21
C PRO A 121 -52.28 19.64 -1.18
N GLY A 122 -52.63 18.35 -1.21
CA GLY A 122 -53.06 17.65 -2.41
C GLY A 122 -54.31 16.83 -2.10
N THR A 123 -55.46 17.44 -2.33
CA THR A 123 -56.81 16.85 -2.30
C THR A 123 -56.96 15.71 -3.31
N GLY A 124 -57.44 14.55 -2.85
CA GLY A 124 -57.85 13.46 -3.73
C GLY A 124 -58.46 12.33 -2.92
N GLY A 125 -59.79 12.35 -2.79
CA GLY A 125 -60.55 11.30 -2.14
C GLY A 125 -60.43 9.96 -2.87
N GLY A 126 -60.46 8.88 -2.11
CA GLY A 126 -60.51 7.52 -2.63
C GLY A 126 -60.59 6.54 -1.47
N GLY A 127 -61.81 6.16 -1.11
CA GLY A 127 -62.05 5.05 -0.19
C GLY A 127 -61.54 3.74 -0.79
N GLY A 128 -60.96 2.90 0.04
CA GLY A 128 -60.54 1.56 -0.38
C GLY A 128 -59.78 0.81 0.69
N GLY A 129 -60.46 -0.17 1.30
CA GLY A 129 -59.83 -1.37 1.86
C GLY A 129 -58.82 -1.17 2.99
N GLY A 130 -59.32 -1.07 4.22
CA GLY A 130 -58.52 -1.42 5.39
C GLY A 130 -58.15 -2.90 5.32
N THR A 131 -56.99 -3.20 4.73
CA THR A 131 -56.32 -4.48 4.96
C THR A 131 -55.88 -4.47 6.42
N GLY A 132 -56.39 -5.43 7.19
CA GLY A 132 -56.01 -5.60 8.58
C GLY A 132 -54.49 -5.61 8.67
N GLY A 133 -53.94 -4.66 9.42
CA GLY A 133 -52.52 -4.64 9.73
C GLY A 133 -52.14 -5.99 10.30
N SER A 134 -51.37 -6.76 9.53
CA SER A 134 -50.76 -7.99 10.01
C SER A 134 -50.08 -7.67 11.34
N PRO A 135 -50.34 -8.41 12.43
CA PRO A 135 -49.67 -8.16 13.70
C PRO A 135 -48.17 -8.17 13.42
N THR A 136 -47.50 -7.05 13.69
CA THR A 136 -46.04 -6.94 13.53
C THR A 136 -45.43 -8.12 14.27
N GLN A 137 -44.79 -9.02 13.51
CA GLN A 137 -44.16 -10.20 14.07
C GLN A 137 -43.27 -9.77 15.25
N PRO A 138 -43.34 -10.46 16.39
CA PRO A 138 -42.43 -10.18 17.49
C PRO A 138 -41.00 -10.34 17.00
N ASN A 139 -40.23 -9.26 17.04
CA ASN A 139 -38.81 -9.31 16.69
C ASN A 139 -38.13 -10.30 17.64
N ILE A 140 -37.57 -11.37 17.08
CA ILE A 140 -36.64 -12.30 17.71
C ILE A 140 -35.62 -11.48 18.55
N PRO A 141 -35.16 -11.97 19.73
CA PRO A 141 -34.13 -11.27 20.52
C PRO A 141 -33.04 -10.73 19.61
N ASN A 142 -32.92 -9.40 19.55
CA ASN A 142 -32.12 -8.74 18.54
C ASN A 142 -30.66 -9.17 18.75
N ILE A 143 -30.18 -10.09 17.91
CA ILE A 143 -28.75 -10.38 17.84
C ILE A 143 -28.12 -9.08 17.37
N PRO A 144 -27.18 -8.50 18.13
CA PRO A 144 -26.50 -7.30 17.68
C PRO A 144 -25.88 -7.60 16.31
N SER A 145 -26.13 -6.73 15.33
CA SER A 145 -25.48 -6.86 14.02
C SER A 145 -23.96 -6.88 14.18
N GLU A 146 -23.26 -7.37 13.15
CA GLU A 146 -21.78 -7.35 13.07
C GLU A 146 -21.25 -5.98 13.49
N ASP A 147 -21.77 -4.92 12.89
CA ASP A 147 -21.40 -3.54 13.18
C ASP A 147 -21.57 -3.19 14.68
N VAL A 148 -22.63 -3.66 15.34
CA VAL A 148 -22.85 -3.39 16.77
C VAL A 148 -21.84 -4.13 17.64
N VAL A 149 -21.49 -5.38 17.29
CA VAL A 149 -20.48 -6.15 18.03
C VAL A 149 -19.10 -5.53 17.85
N GLU A 150 -18.73 -5.17 16.62
CA GLU A 150 -17.47 -4.51 16.31
C GLU A 150 -17.35 -3.14 17.00
N GLN A 151 -18.40 -2.32 16.98
CA GLN A 151 -18.43 -1.05 17.70
C GLN A 151 -18.28 -1.24 19.21
N LYS A 152 -18.90 -2.28 19.80
CA LYS A 152 -18.72 -2.61 21.22
C LYS A 152 -17.29 -3.03 21.52
N ARG A 153 -16.66 -3.84 20.67
CA ARG A 153 -15.25 -4.24 20.80
C ARG A 153 -14.32 -3.05 20.71
N PHE A 154 -14.56 -2.16 19.75
CA PHE A 154 -13.80 -0.92 19.62
C PHE A 154 -13.97 0.00 20.82
N LYS A 155 -15.20 0.19 21.30
CA LYS A 155 -15.46 0.93 22.54
C LYS A 155 -14.74 0.33 23.75
N SER A 156 -14.68 -1.00 23.85
CA SER A 156 -13.90 -1.69 24.87
C SER A 156 -12.41 -1.38 24.76
N PHE A 157 -11.85 -1.39 23.54
CA PHE A 157 -10.48 -0.97 23.29
C PHE A 157 -10.25 0.49 23.76
N LEU A 158 -11.09 1.44 23.35
CA LEU A 158 -10.99 2.84 23.74
C LEU A 158 -10.96 3.03 25.26
N LEU A 159 -11.86 2.34 25.97
CA LEU A 159 -12.02 2.52 27.42
C LEU A 159 -10.99 1.77 28.26
N THR A 160 -10.43 0.66 27.76
CA THR A 160 -9.56 -0.22 28.55
C THR A 160 -8.09 -0.12 28.18
N GLN A 161 -7.78 0.28 26.95
CA GLN A 161 -6.41 0.30 26.44
C GLN A 161 -5.81 1.71 26.39
N LEU A 162 -6.64 2.73 26.18
CA LEU A 162 -6.22 4.11 26.00
C LEU A 162 -6.44 4.96 27.25
N THR A 163 -5.63 5.99 27.39
CA THR A 163 -5.80 7.09 28.35
C THR A 163 -6.91 8.04 27.89
N GLN A 164 -7.43 8.88 28.79
CA GLN A 164 -8.48 9.84 28.44
C GLN A 164 -8.02 10.81 27.34
N GLU A 165 -6.76 11.28 27.41
CA GLU A 165 -6.20 12.18 26.39
C GLU A 165 -6.16 11.53 25.00
N GLU A 166 -5.73 10.26 24.90
CA GLU A 166 -5.73 9.51 23.65
C GLU A 166 -7.15 9.28 23.11
N VAL A 167 -8.14 9.07 23.99
CA VAL A 167 -9.55 8.96 23.60
C VAL A 167 -10.07 10.30 23.06
N ASP A 168 -9.73 11.42 23.70
CA ASP A 168 -10.16 12.75 23.27
C ASP A 168 -9.60 13.12 21.88
N ILE A 169 -8.36 12.68 21.58
CA ILE A 169 -7.77 12.79 20.24
C ILE A 169 -8.62 12.07 19.19
N LEU A 170 -9.05 10.83 19.47
CA LEU A 170 -9.87 10.04 18.53
C LEU A 170 -11.28 10.60 18.36
N ILE A 171 -11.88 11.12 19.42
CA ILE A 171 -13.17 11.82 19.35
C ILE A 171 -13.08 13.06 18.46
N THR A 172 -11.97 13.80 18.56
CA THR A 172 -11.77 15.02 17.78
C THR A 172 -11.35 14.73 16.33
N ASN A 173 -10.66 13.61 16.10
CA ASN A 173 -10.19 13.19 14.78
C ASN A 173 -10.92 11.93 14.31
N GLN A 174 -12.15 12.10 13.84
CA GLN A 174 -13.02 11.00 13.40
C GLN A 174 -12.36 10.14 12.32
N ASN A 175 -11.65 10.73 11.35
CA ASN A 175 -10.96 9.98 10.30
C ASN A 175 -9.92 9.02 10.88
N LEU A 176 -9.13 9.46 11.87
CA LEU A 176 -8.16 8.61 12.55
C LEU A 176 -8.85 7.50 13.36
N SER A 177 -9.93 7.83 14.05
CA SER A 177 -10.76 6.84 14.76
C SER A 177 -11.28 5.75 13.82
N ASP A 178 -11.85 6.14 12.68
CA ASP A 178 -12.38 5.21 11.68
C ASP A 178 -11.27 4.33 11.08
N HIS A 179 -10.09 4.91 10.85
CA HIS A 179 -8.93 4.19 10.32
C HIS A 179 -8.42 3.13 11.30
N ILE A 180 -8.28 3.47 12.58
CA ILE A 180 -7.91 2.52 13.63
C ILE A 180 -8.99 1.45 13.83
N PHE A 181 -10.28 1.84 13.77
CA PHE A 181 -11.40 0.90 13.82
C PHE A 181 -11.30 -0.14 12.71
N ASN A 182 -11.10 0.30 11.46
CA ASN A 182 -10.96 -0.59 10.31
C ASN A 182 -9.75 -1.52 10.43
N TYR A 183 -8.61 -1.02 10.92
CA TYR A 183 -7.45 -1.87 11.20
C TYR A 183 -7.76 -2.95 12.24
N GLN A 184 -8.38 -2.60 13.36
CA GLN A 184 -8.75 -3.56 14.39
C GLN A 184 -9.77 -4.57 13.87
N LYS A 185 -10.79 -4.10 13.14
CA LYS A 185 -11.78 -4.96 12.46
C LYS A 185 -11.10 -5.99 11.56
N ASN A 186 -10.20 -5.55 10.67
CA ASN A 186 -9.46 -6.44 9.75
C ASN A 186 -8.56 -7.45 10.48
N LYS A 187 -8.16 -7.16 11.73
CA LYS A 187 -7.36 -8.04 12.60
C LYS A 187 -8.22 -8.73 13.67
N ASN A 188 -9.54 -8.75 13.49
CA ASN A 188 -10.54 -9.32 14.37
C ASN A 188 -10.36 -8.92 15.85
N PHE A 189 -9.95 -7.67 16.10
CA PHE A 189 -9.71 -7.12 17.43
C PHE A 189 -8.76 -7.98 18.29
N SER A 190 -7.77 -8.61 17.67
CA SER A 190 -6.78 -9.43 18.37
C SER A 190 -5.96 -8.61 19.39
N PRO A 191 -5.41 -9.23 20.45
CA PRO A 191 -4.54 -8.53 21.40
C PRO A 191 -3.34 -7.83 20.75
N ALA A 192 -2.79 -8.41 19.67
CA ALA A 192 -1.72 -7.77 18.90
C ALA A 192 -2.19 -6.47 18.23
N SER A 193 -3.39 -6.48 17.60
CA SER A 193 -3.96 -5.26 17.01
C SER A 193 -4.23 -4.17 18.04
N TRP A 194 -4.68 -4.53 19.25
CA TRP A 194 -4.87 -3.58 20.35
C TRP A 194 -3.55 -2.97 20.81
N ASN A 195 -2.52 -3.78 21.00
CA ASN A 195 -1.20 -3.30 21.39
C ASN A 195 -0.63 -2.34 20.33
N ASN A 196 -0.73 -2.71 19.05
CA ASN A 196 -0.28 -1.89 17.94
C ASN A 196 -1.01 -0.54 17.89
N SER A 197 -2.35 -0.55 18.01
CA SER A 197 -3.15 0.70 18.07
C SER A 197 -2.82 1.55 19.28
N LYS A 198 -2.63 0.94 20.45
CA LYS A 198 -2.22 1.65 21.67
C LYS A 198 -0.85 2.28 21.54
N TRP A 199 0.14 1.56 21.03
CA TRP A 199 1.49 2.08 20.82
C TRP A 199 1.51 3.27 19.86
N PHE A 200 0.71 3.20 18.79
CA PHE A 200 0.53 4.33 17.89
C PHE A 200 -0.11 5.54 18.58
N MET A 201 -1.19 5.34 19.35
CA MET A 201 -1.86 6.45 20.04
C MET A 201 -0.92 7.16 21.03
N ASN A 202 -0.12 6.39 21.76
CA ASN A 202 0.87 6.92 22.68
C ASN A 202 1.95 7.75 21.94
N PHE A 203 2.40 7.27 20.78
CA PHE A 203 3.30 8.02 19.89
C PHE A 203 2.63 9.31 19.39
N PHE A 204 1.43 9.21 18.84
CA PHE A 204 0.75 10.34 18.20
C PHE A 204 0.39 11.45 19.18
N ALA A 205 0.03 11.10 20.42
CA ALA A 205 -0.17 12.07 21.50
C ALA A 205 1.11 12.89 21.80
N GLN A 206 2.30 12.30 21.64
CA GLN A 206 3.59 12.98 21.85
C GLN A 206 4.08 13.74 20.61
N THR A 207 3.62 13.37 19.41
CA THR A 207 4.04 13.96 18.13
C THR A 207 2.82 14.32 17.27
N PRO A 208 2.00 15.29 17.68
CA PRO A 208 0.76 15.63 16.97
C PRO A 208 0.98 16.24 15.58
N ASP A 209 2.21 16.64 15.23
CA ASP A 209 2.59 17.13 13.90
C ASP A 209 2.88 16.00 12.90
N ALA A 210 2.92 14.74 13.36
CA ALA A 210 3.17 13.59 12.50
C ALA A 210 1.96 13.30 11.61
N GLU A 211 2.18 12.83 10.37
CA GLU A 211 1.09 12.41 9.48
C GLU A 211 0.53 11.06 9.99
N PRO A 212 -0.69 11.02 10.54
CA PRO A 212 -1.12 9.91 11.38
C PRO A 212 -1.38 8.64 10.59
N PHE A 213 -1.98 8.73 9.41
CA PHE A 213 -2.44 7.55 8.66
C PHE A 213 -1.27 6.74 8.14
N SER A 214 -0.30 7.41 7.52
CA SER A 214 0.84 6.75 6.89
C SER A 214 1.72 6.10 7.95
N ILE A 215 2.00 6.80 9.05
CA ILE A 215 2.81 6.26 10.17
C ILE A 215 2.12 5.08 10.85
N PHE A 216 0.81 5.14 11.03
CA PHE A 216 0.04 4.03 11.56
C PHE A 216 0.14 2.80 10.67
N ASP A 217 -0.17 2.93 9.37
CA ASP A 217 -0.18 1.82 8.43
C ASP A 217 1.20 1.18 8.30
N PHE A 218 2.25 2.00 8.19
CA PHE A 218 3.61 1.49 8.15
C PHE A 218 4.00 0.77 9.44
N GLY A 219 3.83 1.41 10.60
CA GLY A 219 4.32 0.85 11.85
C GLY A 219 3.62 -0.44 12.21
N THR A 220 2.30 -0.51 12.03
CA THR A 220 1.53 -1.73 12.26
C THR A 220 1.93 -2.86 11.30
N LYS A 221 2.07 -2.57 10.00
CA LYS A 221 2.56 -3.54 9.01
C LYS A 221 3.98 -4.02 9.32
N PHE A 222 4.89 -3.09 9.65
CA PHE A 222 6.27 -3.43 9.98
C PHE A 222 6.35 -4.34 11.19
N ILE A 223 5.57 -4.06 12.25
CA ILE A 223 5.48 -4.92 13.44
C ILE A 223 4.96 -6.32 13.06
N ASP A 224 3.90 -6.39 12.26
CA ASP A 224 3.27 -7.65 11.87
C ASP A 224 4.20 -8.52 11.00
N GLU A 225 5.01 -7.90 10.13
CA GLU A 225 5.88 -8.61 9.17
C GLU A 225 7.28 -8.92 9.71
N ASN A 226 7.66 -8.40 10.88
CA ASN A 226 9.01 -8.54 11.41
C ASN A 226 9.05 -9.12 12.82
N THR A 227 9.88 -10.15 12.98
CA THR A 227 10.25 -10.69 14.29
C THR A 227 11.53 -10.04 14.82
N GLY A 228 11.77 -10.19 16.13
CA GLY A 228 13.00 -9.70 16.79
C GLY A 228 13.08 -8.18 16.94
N ILE A 229 11.93 -7.49 17.02
CA ILE A 229 11.87 -6.05 17.29
C ILE A 229 12.14 -5.82 18.78
N VAL A 230 13.19 -5.06 19.08
CA VAL A 230 13.48 -4.56 20.43
C VAL A 230 12.57 -3.36 20.70
N ASN A 231 11.78 -3.45 21.79
CA ASN A 231 10.77 -2.48 22.19
C ASN A 231 9.81 -2.11 21.03
N PRO A 232 8.87 -3.00 20.66
CA PRO A 232 7.95 -2.79 19.55
C PRO A 232 7.13 -1.50 19.64
N ASN A 233 6.84 -1.04 20.86
CA ASN A 233 6.17 0.23 21.12
C ASN A 233 6.93 1.46 20.60
N ASN A 234 8.24 1.35 20.37
CA ASN A 234 9.06 2.45 19.85
C ASN A 234 9.15 2.45 18.31
N VAL A 235 8.53 1.50 17.59
CA VAL A 235 8.61 1.45 16.12
C VAL A 235 8.08 2.73 15.48
N PHE A 236 6.96 3.27 15.95
CA PHE A 236 6.38 4.51 15.42
C PHE A 236 7.30 5.71 15.62
N LEU A 237 7.89 5.84 16.82
CA LEU A 237 8.86 6.89 17.12
C LEU A 237 10.12 6.77 16.24
N ARG A 238 10.63 5.55 16.02
CA ARG A 238 11.78 5.31 15.14
C ARG A 238 11.44 5.63 13.69
N ALA A 239 10.26 5.23 13.20
CA ALA A 239 9.80 5.56 11.85
C ALA A 239 9.71 7.08 11.63
N TYR A 240 9.14 7.80 12.60
CA TYR A 240 9.05 9.25 12.57
C TYR A 240 10.44 9.93 12.67
N ALA A 241 11.32 9.44 13.53
CA ALA A 241 12.69 9.94 13.64
C ALA A 241 13.48 9.73 12.34
N LEU A 242 13.30 8.58 11.68
CA LEU A 242 13.86 8.32 10.35
C LEU A 242 13.31 9.33 9.34
N ASP A 243 12.00 9.51 9.28
CA ASP A 243 11.37 10.45 8.34
C ASP A 243 11.91 11.88 8.52
N LYS A 244 11.95 12.41 9.75
CA LYS A 244 12.56 13.72 10.04
C LYS A 244 14.04 13.79 9.68
N PHE A 245 14.80 12.73 9.94
CA PHE A 245 16.21 12.65 9.55
C PHE A 245 16.38 12.75 8.04
N LEU A 246 15.54 12.08 7.25
CA LEU A 246 15.60 12.11 5.78
C LEU A 246 15.15 13.44 5.19
N VAL A 247 14.20 14.12 5.83
CA VAL A 247 13.82 15.48 5.44
C VAL A 247 15.00 16.45 5.62
N GLN A 248 15.79 16.29 6.68
CA GLN A 248 16.95 17.14 6.96
C GLN A 248 18.21 16.70 6.19
N ASN A 249 18.34 15.40 5.91
CA ASN A 249 19.49 14.78 5.29
C ASN A 249 18.99 13.86 4.16
N PRO A 250 18.60 14.41 2.99
CA PRO A 250 18.04 13.62 1.89
C PRO A 250 19.02 12.53 1.40
N ASP A 251 20.32 12.77 1.57
CA ASP A 251 21.38 11.81 1.23
C ASP A 251 21.83 10.95 2.43
N GLY A 252 21.21 11.11 3.61
CA GLY A 252 21.65 10.53 4.88
C GLY A 252 21.62 8.99 4.93
N LEU A 253 21.04 8.36 3.91
CA LEU A 253 21.04 6.90 3.74
C LEU A 253 22.06 6.41 2.70
N ILE A 254 22.71 7.32 1.98
CA ILE A 254 23.61 7.01 0.89
C ILE A 254 25.03 6.98 1.45
N ASN A 255 25.63 5.81 1.46
CA ASN A 255 27.02 5.66 1.88
C ASN A 255 27.96 5.77 0.66
N VAL A 256 28.18 6.99 0.16
CA VAL A 256 29.07 7.26 -0.97
C VAL A 256 30.40 7.86 -0.51
N SER A 257 31.50 7.42 -1.11
CA SER A 257 32.80 8.05 -0.89
C SER A 257 32.77 9.50 -1.36
N CYS A 258 33.27 10.45 -0.55
CA CYS A 258 33.32 11.87 -0.93
C CYS A 258 34.06 12.13 -2.24
N TYR A 259 35.05 11.28 -2.58
CA TYR A 259 35.80 11.38 -3.85
C TYR A 259 34.97 10.99 -5.08
N GLU A 260 33.92 10.18 -4.91
CA GLU A 260 33.01 9.80 -5.99
C GLU A 260 31.81 10.74 -6.11
N LEU A 261 31.49 11.52 -5.07
CA LEU A 261 30.29 12.36 -5.01
C LEU A 261 30.16 13.32 -6.19
N GLU A 262 31.24 13.99 -6.61
CA GLU A 262 31.19 14.94 -7.72
C GLU A 262 30.81 14.28 -9.05
N LYS A 263 31.24 13.03 -9.28
CA LYS A 263 30.88 12.25 -10.48
C LYS A 263 29.39 11.90 -10.51
N TRP A 264 28.77 11.73 -9.35
CA TRP A 264 27.33 11.49 -9.23
C TRP A 264 26.53 12.78 -9.38
N LYS A 265 26.99 13.88 -8.79
CA LYS A 265 26.39 15.21 -8.96
C LYS A 265 26.35 15.66 -10.41
N GLU A 266 27.39 15.36 -11.20
CA GLU A 266 27.41 15.66 -12.63
C GLU A 266 26.23 14.99 -13.37
N VAL A 267 25.96 13.71 -13.07
CA VAL A 267 24.85 12.96 -13.69
C VAL A 267 23.51 13.44 -13.14
N ALA A 268 23.38 13.62 -11.82
CA ALA A 268 22.17 14.10 -11.17
C ALA A 268 21.72 15.46 -11.74
N ASN A 269 22.66 16.39 -11.87
CA ASN A 269 22.43 17.77 -12.30
C ASN A 269 22.62 17.99 -13.81
N HIS A 270 22.60 16.90 -14.61
CA HIS A 270 22.81 17.00 -16.05
C HIS A 270 21.86 18.04 -16.69
N PRO A 271 22.39 19.11 -17.32
CA PRO A 271 21.57 20.19 -17.82
C PRO A 271 20.78 19.76 -19.06
N ILE A 272 19.46 19.94 -19.02
CA ILE A 272 18.58 19.61 -20.15
C ILE A 272 18.64 20.72 -21.21
N PRO A 273 19.07 20.44 -22.46
CA PRO A 273 19.13 21.43 -23.52
C PRO A 273 17.77 22.05 -23.84
N VAL A 274 17.75 23.34 -24.19
CA VAL A 274 16.51 24.05 -24.59
C VAL A 274 15.84 23.37 -25.80
N SER A 275 16.62 22.83 -26.73
CA SER A 275 16.11 22.10 -27.90
C SER A 275 15.31 20.84 -27.52
N VAL A 276 15.66 20.18 -26.42
CA VAL A 276 14.91 19.05 -25.86
C VAL A 276 13.61 19.53 -25.23
N LYS A 277 13.66 20.57 -24.39
CA LYS A 277 12.46 21.16 -23.77
C LYS A 277 11.45 21.61 -24.82
N ASN A 278 11.93 22.24 -25.91
CA ASN A 278 11.10 22.67 -27.02
C ASN A 278 10.44 21.48 -27.74
N LYS A 279 11.15 20.35 -27.91
CA LYS A 279 10.54 19.14 -28.49
C LYS A 279 9.41 18.63 -27.60
N LEU A 280 9.62 18.49 -26.30
CA LEU A 280 8.58 18.02 -25.37
C LEU A 280 7.38 18.97 -25.34
N TYR A 281 7.62 20.28 -25.37
CA TYR A 281 6.55 21.28 -25.49
C TYR A 281 5.74 21.11 -26.78
N GLN A 282 6.39 20.86 -27.92
CA GLN A 282 5.68 20.62 -29.19
C GLN A 282 4.77 19.38 -29.11
N LEU A 283 5.19 18.31 -28.44
CA LEU A 283 4.34 17.12 -28.25
C LEU A 283 3.04 17.45 -27.51
N ASN A 284 3.11 18.34 -26.51
CA ASN A 284 1.93 18.80 -25.76
C ASN A 284 0.96 19.64 -26.60
N THR A 285 1.41 20.20 -27.73
CA THR A 285 0.55 20.98 -28.64
C THR A 285 -0.08 20.15 -29.75
N GLN A 286 0.38 18.91 -29.96
CA GLN A 286 -0.01 18.06 -31.10
C GLN A 286 -0.98 16.93 -30.71
N GLY A 287 -1.12 16.61 -29.43
CA GLY A 287 -1.93 15.49 -28.95
C GLY A 287 -3.14 15.88 -28.10
N LEU A 288 -3.94 14.87 -27.73
CA LEU A 288 -5.08 15.01 -26.81
C LEU A 288 -4.66 15.17 -25.33
N PHE A 289 -3.37 14.97 -25.02
CA PHE A 289 -2.83 14.98 -23.66
C PHE A 289 -1.67 15.97 -23.55
N THR A 290 -1.64 16.75 -22.45
CA THR A 290 -0.62 17.77 -22.17
C THR A 290 0.30 17.32 -21.03
N SER A 291 1.00 16.20 -21.21
CA SER A 291 1.80 15.59 -20.13
C SER A 291 3.27 15.33 -20.48
N ALA A 292 3.72 15.58 -21.71
CA ALA A 292 5.11 15.35 -22.10
C ALA A 292 6.05 16.33 -21.39
N GLN A 293 6.88 15.82 -20.48
CA GLN A 293 7.82 16.64 -19.72
C GLN A 293 9.00 15.82 -19.18
N ILE A 294 10.09 16.49 -18.79
CA ILE A 294 11.18 15.84 -18.08
C ILE A 294 10.69 15.39 -16.70
N GLN A 295 10.97 14.14 -16.35
CA GLN A 295 10.81 13.64 -14.98
C GLN A 295 12.05 14.01 -14.18
N ASN A 296 12.00 15.20 -13.55
CA ASN A 296 13.10 15.67 -12.73
C ASN A 296 13.24 14.78 -11.48
N ILE A 297 14.48 14.45 -11.12
CA ILE A 297 14.80 13.62 -9.96
C ILE A 297 14.17 14.18 -8.67
N GLU A 298 14.10 15.50 -8.54
CA GLU A 298 13.50 16.18 -7.38
C GLU A 298 11.97 16.01 -7.26
N LEU A 299 11.30 15.60 -8.35
CA LEU A 299 9.86 15.36 -8.36
C LEU A 299 9.51 13.90 -8.05
N ALA A 300 10.51 13.05 -7.77
CA ALA A 300 10.27 11.68 -7.35
C ALA A 300 9.82 11.65 -5.89
N ASN A 301 8.83 10.81 -5.60
CA ASN A 301 8.27 10.66 -4.26
C ASN A 301 9.04 9.66 -3.38
N ALA A 302 9.93 8.84 -3.96
CA ALA A 302 10.75 7.92 -3.15
C ALA A 302 11.89 8.67 -2.45
N PRO A 303 12.14 8.47 -1.15
CA PRO A 303 13.13 9.24 -0.38
C PRO A 303 14.58 8.94 -0.77
N ARG A 304 14.83 7.93 -1.60
CA ARG A 304 16.17 7.40 -1.89
C ARG A 304 16.61 7.74 -3.30
N VAL A 305 17.82 8.27 -3.42
CA VAL A 305 18.56 8.30 -4.68
C VAL A 305 19.27 6.96 -4.87
N ASN A 306 19.05 6.34 -6.01
CA ASN A 306 19.86 5.26 -6.54
C ASN A 306 21.02 5.84 -7.35
N MET A 307 22.23 5.39 -7.03
CA MET A 307 23.42 5.66 -7.82
C MET A 307 24.10 4.34 -8.16
N ASP A 308 24.23 4.04 -9.44
CA ASP A 308 24.79 2.78 -9.90
C ASP A 308 25.78 2.96 -11.05
N LEU A 309 26.77 2.08 -11.13
CA LEU A 309 27.83 2.06 -12.14
C LEU A 309 28.14 0.62 -12.53
N PHE A 310 28.00 0.29 -13.81
CA PHE A 310 28.27 -1.04 -14.36
C PHE A 310 29.35 -0.96 -15.45
N PRO A 311 30.64 -1.19 -15.13
CA PRO A 311 31.74 -1.09 -16.08
C PRO A 311 32.12 -2.42 -16.73
N VAL A 312 32.53 -2.39 -18.00
CA VAL A 312 33.21 -3.51 -18.67
C VAL A 312 34.52 -3.02 -19.25
N LYS A 313 35.62 -3.62 -18.82
CA LYS A 313 36.96 -3.32 -19.34
C LYS A 313 37.23 -4.23 -20.54
N ILE A 314 37.56 -3.65 -21.67
CA ILE A 314 37.88 -4.32 -22.93
C ILE A 314 39.35 -4.08 -23.22
N THR A 315 40.15 -5.13 -23.09
CA THR A 315 41.60 -5.12 -23.32
C THR A 315 41.96 -5.48 -24.75
N ASN A 316 41.06 -6.17 -25.47
CA ASN A 316 41.24 -6.53 -26.86
C ASN A 316 39.97 -6.25 -27.66
N MET A 317 40.01 -5.19 -28.48
CA MET A 317 38.85 -4.75 -29.25
C MET A 317 38.36 -5.85 -30.21
N PRO A 318 37.03 -6.06 -30.32
CA PRO A 318 36.47 -7.04 -31.25
C PRO A 318 36.71 -6.64 -32.71
N TYR A 319 36.61 -7.62 -33.61
CA TYR A 319 36.58 -7.42 -35.05
C TYR A 319 35.20 -6.93 -35.49
N LYS A 320 35.18 -5.89 -36.33
CA LYS A 320 33.96 -5.48 -37.08
C LYS A 320 33.84 -6.22 -38.42
N SER A 321 34.97 -6.71 -38.92
CA SER A 321 35.07 -7.58 -40.08
C SER A 321 36.40 -8.35 -40.00
N PRO A 322 36.59 -9.46 -40.76
CA PRO A 322 37.82 -10.25 -40.70
C PRO A 322 39.07 -9.38 -40.84
N GLY A 323 39.93 -9.41 -39.81
CA GLY A 323 41.18 -8.64 -39.78
C GLY A 323 41.05 -7.15 -39.41
N VAL A 324 39.85 -6.59 -39.30
CA VAL A 324 39.63 -5.17 -38.95
C VAL A 324 38.96 -5.05 -37.59
N LYS A 325 39.69 -4.52 -36.60
CA LYS A 325 39.16 -4.26 -35.26
C LYS A 325 38.33 -2.98 -35.22
N TYR A 326 37.37 -2.93 -34.30
CA TYR A 326 36.75 -1.69 -33.90
C TYR A 326 37.78 -0.77 -33.22
N THR A 327 37.72 0.53 -33.51
CA THR A 327 38.24 1.54 -32.57
C THR A 327 37.29 1.72 -31.40
N PRO A 328 37.70 2.25 -30.23
CA PRO A 328 36.81 2.54 -29.11
C PRO A 328 35.55 3.34 -29.51
N ALA A 329 35.70 4.43 -30.26
CA ALA A 329 34.57 5.24 -30.72
C ALA A 329 33.60 4.46 -31.63
N GLN A 330 34.13 3.66 -32.58
CA GLN A 330 33.30 2.81 -33.45
C GLN A 330 32.56 1.73 -32.67
N PHE A 331 33.20 1.10 -31.67
CA PHE A 331 32.52 0.10 -30.84
C PHE A 331 31.46 0.75 -29.94
N PHE A 332 31.72 1.94 -29.42
CA PHE A 332 30.76 2.69 -28.62
C PHE A 332 29.51 3.10 -29.42
N ASP A 333 29.68 3.51 -30.69
CA ASP A 333 28.54 3.76 -31.58
C ASP A 333 27.78 2.47 -31.94
N TYR A 334 28.50 1.36 -32.14
CA TYR A 334 27.88 0.04 -32.29
C TYR A 334 27.05 -0.33 -31.06
N PHE A 335 27.63 -0.20 -29.86
CA PHE A 335 26.96 -0.44 -28.58
C PHE A 335 25.67 0.38 -28.45
N ARG A 336 25.71 1.67 -28.74
CA ARG A 336 24.54 2.55 -28.71
C ARG A 336 23.42 2.07 -29.64
N LYS A 337 23.75 1.77 -30.89
CA LYS A 337 22.78 1.37 -31.93
C LYS A 337 22.25 -0.05 -31.76
N ASN A 338 22.98 -0.89 -31.02
CA ASN A 338 22.70 -2.33 -30.88
C ASN A 338 22.56 -2.76 -29.42
N ILE A 339 22.16 -1.86 -28.51
CA ILE A 339 22.09 -2.16 -27.07
C ILE A 339 21.26 -3.42 -26.77
N ASN A 340 20.13 -3.62 -27.47
CA ASN A 340 19.27 -4.79 -27.29
C ASN A 340 19.94 -6.11 -27.65
N THR A 341 20.88 -6.14 -28.60
CA THR A 341 21.59 -7.38 -28.95
C THR A 341 22.66 -7.75 -27.92
N LEU A 342 23.00 -6.80 -27.04
CA LEU A 342 23.98 -6.93 -25.98
C LEU A 342 23.32 -7.17 -24.62
N ILE A 343 21.99 -7.15 -24.51
CA ILE A 343 21.25 -7.52 -23.30
C ILE A 343 21.00 -9.04 -23.34
N GLN A 344 21.55 -9.78 -22.37
CA GLN A 344 21.38 -11.24 -22.33
C GLN A 344 20.04 -11.70 -21.75
N LYS A 345 19.33 -10.80 -21.06
CA LYS A 345 18.00 -11.04 -20.47
C LYS A 345 16.99 -10.04 -21.04
N PRO A 346 16.57 -10.22 -22.31
CA PRO A 346 15.70 -9.27 -23.00
C PRO A 346 14.29 -9.20 -22.42
N ASP A 347 13.90 -10.18 -21.61
CA ASP A 347 12.64 -10.21 -20.85
C ASP A 347 12.60 -9.18 -19.70
N LEU A 348 13.76 -8.68 -19.26
CA LEU A 348 13.82 -7.61 -18.26
C LEU A 348 13.58 -6.24 -18.88
N SER A 349 14.17 -5.96 -20.04
CA SER A 349 13.91 -4.73 -20.78
C SER A 349 14.48 -4.68 -22.19
N GLN A 350 13.84 -3.89 -23.07
CA GLN A 350 14.33 -3.57 -24.42
C GLN A 350 14.10 -2.09 -24.76
N PHE A 351 14.98 -1.54 -25.61
CA PHE A 351 15.00 -0.12 -25.99
C PHE A 351 14.59 0.07 -27.45
N TYR A 352 13.59 0.90 -27.71
CA TYR A 352 13.03 1.13 -29.04
C TYR A 352 12.93 2.62 -29.35
N PRO A 353 13.38 3.09 -30.53
CA PRO A 353 13.07 4.44 -30.97
C PRO A 353 11.55 4.68 -30.95
N ALA A 354 11.13 5.81 -30.40
CA ALA A 354 9.71 6.16 -30.33
C ALA A 354 9.14 6.31 -31.76
N VAL A 355 8.09 5.55 -32.06
CA VAL A 355 7.36 5.62 -33.33
C VAL A 355 5.87 5.69 -33.03
N TYR A 356 5.35 6.92 -32.97
CA TYR A 356 3.96 7.21 -32.62
C TYR A 356 3.36 8.21 -33.63
N PRO A 357 2.76 7.71 -34.73
CA PRO A 357 2.20 8.55 -35.79
C PRO A 357 1.15 9.56 -35.31
N ASN A 358 0.36 9.21 -34.30
CA ASN A 358 -0.66 10.09 -33.70
C ASN A 358 -0.07 11.34 -33.03
N TYR A 359 1.23 11.32 -32.71
CA TYR A 359 1.98 12.45 -32.16
C TYR A 359 3.01 13.00 -33.16
N GLY A 360 2.98 12.53 -34.43
CA GLY A 360 3.96 12.93 -35.44
C GLY A 360 5.41 12.51 -35.13
N ILE A 361 5.61 11.49 -34.28
CA ILE A 361 6.94 11.06 -33.84
C ILE A 361 7.38 9.83 -34.63
N ASN A 362 8.58 9.92 -35.21
CA ASN A 362 9.36 8.76 -35.60
C ASN A 362 10.85 9.09 -35.40
N ASP A 363 11.38 8.68 -34.25
CA ASP A 363 12.75 8.98 -33.86
C ASP A 363 13.76 7.94 -34.38
N THR A 364 13.34 6.98 -35.21
CA THR A 364 14.23 5.94 -35.75
C THR A 364 15.44 6.53 -36.49
N ALA A 365 15.20 7.51 -37.38
CA ALA A 365 16.27 8.15 -38.13
C ALA A 365 17.14 9.04 -37.23
N LEU A 366 16.52 9.75 -36.28
CA LEU A 366 17.23 10.63 -35.35
C LEU A 366 18.14 9.83 -34.40
N TRP A 367 17.64 8.72 -33.84
CA TRP A 367 18.43 7.83 -33.01
C TRP A 367 19.61 7.23 -33.78
N ASN A 368 19.43 6.85 -35.03
CA ASN A 368 20.51 6.26 -35.84
C ASN A 368 21.50 7.29 -36.41
N SER A 369 21.24 8.59 -36.25
CA SER A 369 22.11 9.65 -36.75
C SER A 369 23.39 9.82 -35.93
N ASP A 370 24.28 10.69 -36.42
CA ASP A 370 25.50 11.14 -35.73
C ASP A 370 25.21 12.18 -34.64
N ASN A 371 23.95 12.58 -34.45
CA ASN A 371 23.54 13.44 -33.35
C ASN A 371 22.13 13.06 -32.86
N PRO A 372 22.02 12.08 -31.95
CA PRO A 372 20.74 11.60 -31.44
C PRO A 372 20.09 12.54 -30.42
N ILE A 373 20.61 13.75 -30.15
CA ILE A 373 19.98 14.68 -29.19
C ILE A 373 18.51 14.91 -29.60
N LYS A 374 17.62 14.82 -28.60
CA LYS A 374 16.16 14.81 -28.71
C LYS A 374 15.54 13.47 -29.15
N ALA A 375 16.29 12.45 -29.56
CA ALA A 375 15.70 11.13 -29.83
C ALA A 375 15.05 10.58 -28.56
N ILE A 376 13.80 10.16 -28.66
CA ILE A 376 13.06 9.50 -27.59
C ILE A 376 13.16 7.99 -27.84
N LEU A 377 13.48 7.25 -26.79
CA LEU A 377 13.35 5.81 -26.76
C LEU A 377 12.23 5.42 -25.78
N THR A 378 11.40 4.47 -26.18
CA THR A 378 10.57 3.70 -25.27
C THR A 378 11.39 2.53 -24.75
N ILE A 379 11.35 2.35 -23.44
CA ILE A 379 11.94 1.26 -22.69
C ILE A 379 10.77 0.34 -22.34
N ASP A 380 10.76 -0.84 -22.96
CA ASP A 380 9.81 -1.89 -22.62
C ASP A 380 10.26 -2.46 -21.27
N ILE A 381 9.51 -2.20 -20.21
CA ILE A 381 9.74 -2.69 -18.86
C ILE A 381 8.49 -3.50 -18.51
N PRO A 382 8.61 -4.78 -18.10
CA PRO A 382 7.46 -5.60 -17.79
C PRO A 382 6.49 -4.89 -16.83
N PHE A 383 5.25 -4.72 -17.29
CA PHE A 383 4.13 -4.10 -16.56
C PHE A 383 4.22 -2.59 -16.31
N ASP A 384 5.30 -1.91 -16.70
CA ASP A 384 5.51 -0.48 -16.42
C ASP A 384 6.43 0.21 -17.46
N PRO A 385 6.05 0.23 -18.76
CA PRO A 385 6.88 0.80 -19.82
C PRO A 385 7.18 2.27 -19.55
N GLY A 386 8.37 2.72 -19.95
CA GLY A 386 8.82 4.08 -19.68
C GLY A 386 9.48 4.72 -20.89
N SER A 387 9.42 6.04 -21.00
CA SER A 387 10.13 6.79 -22.04
C SER A 387 11.35 7.53 -21.49
N VAL A 388 12.42 7.57 -22.30
CA VAL A 388 13.60 8.41 -22.07
C VAL A 388 13.92 9.24 -23.30
N ILE A 389 14.54 10.42 -23.11
CA ILE A 389 14.99 11.27 -24.21
C ILE A 389 16.50 11.51 -24.12
N CYS A 390 17.19 11.47 -25.27
CA CYS A 390 18.62 11.76 -25.34
C CYS A 390 18.85 13.27 -25.11
N THR A 391 19.44 13.61 -23.97
CA THR A 391 19.65 15.00 -23.51
C THR A 391 21.12 15.42 -23.56
N GLY A 392 22.04 14.47 -23.70
CA GLY A 392 23.46 14.74 -23.92
C GLY A 392 24.01 13.80 -24.96
N PHE A 393 24.89 14.30 -25.84
CA PHE A 393 25.64 13.49 -26.78
C PHE A 393 26.99 14.13 -27.07
N GLY A 394 28.05 13.34 -26.98
CA GLY A 394 29.40 13.74 -27.27
C GLY A 394 30.27 12.55 -27.71
N PRO A 395 31.56 12.77 -28.02
CA PRO A 395 32.42 11.74 -28.60
C PRO A 395 32.65 10.51 -27.71
N LYS A 396 32.46 10.66 -26.39
CA LYS A 396 32.74 9.62 -25.38
C LYS A 396 31.58 9.27 -24.49
N ALA A 397 30.43 9.92 -24.66
CA ALA A 397 29.27 9.69 -23.82
C ALA A 397 27.96 10.15 -24.47
N TRP A 398 26.86 9.57 -24.02
CA TRP A 398 25.52 10.14 -24.18
C TRP A 398 24.75 10.03 -22.86
N VAL A 399 23.73 10.86 -22.71
CA VAL A 399 22.90 10.92 -21.51
C VAL A 399 21.44 10.80 -21.89
N PHE A 400 20.74 9.91 -21.21
CA PHE A 400 19.29 9.85 -21.20
C PHE A 400 18.74 10.53 -19.96
N SER A 401 17.63 11.25 -20.15
CA SER A 401 16.79 11.73 -19.05
C SER A 401 15.42 11.10 -19.17
N THR A 402 14.84 10.70 -18.04
CA THR A 402 13.49 10.15 -17.96
C THR A 402 12.46 11.20 -18.32
N ILE A 403 11.41 10.80 -19.04
CA ILE A 403 10.31 11.70 -19.41
C ILE A 403 8.96 11.06 -19.11
N ILE A 404 8.01 11.91 -18.74
CA ILE A 404 6.60 11.56 -18.91
C ILE A 404 6.33 11.63 -20.40
N SER A 405 5.73 10.59 -20.98
CA SER A 405 5.27 10.62 -22.36
C SER A 405 3.76 10.37 -22.45
N PRO A 406 3.07 10.89 -23.48
CA PRO A 406 1.63 10.65 -23.66
C PRO A 406 1.23 9.18 -23.89
N TRP A 407 2.17 8.30 -24.23
CA TRP A 407 1.91 6.90 -24.57
C TRP A 407 2.39 5.90 -23.52
N ASP A 408 3.52 6.18 -22.84
CA ASP A 408 4.03 5.32 -21.75
C ASP A 408 3.63 5.87 -20.36
N GLY A 409 3.20 7.13 -20.26
CA GLY A 409 2.86 7.74 -18.98
C GLY A 409 4.10 8.09 -18.16
N LEU A 410 4.08 7.80 -16.86
CA LEU A 410 5.18 8.04 -15.93
C LEU A 410 6.24 6.94 -16.08
N HIS A 411 7.50 7.32 -16.25
CA HIS A 411 8.62 6.41 -16.11
C HIS A 411 8.74 5.92 -14.65
N PRO A 412 9.05 4.63 -14.39
CA PRO A 412 9.15 4.05 -13.04
C PRO A 412 10.21 4.70 -12.13
N VAL A 413 11.12 5.47 -12.73
CA VAL A 413 12.15 6.25 -12.03
C VAL A 413 12.27 7.64 -12.66
N ASN A 414 12.72 8.61 -11.87
CA ASN A 414 13.09 9.95 -12.32
C ASN A 414 14.59 10.13 -12.22
N GLY A 415 15.27 10.57 -13.27
CA GLY A 415 16.69 10.89 -13.21
C GLY A 415 17.38 10.86 -14.57
N ASN A 416 18.69 10.65 -14.50
CA ASN A 416 19.56 10.63 -15.66
C ASN A 416 20.42 9.37 -15.68
N ARG A 417 20.67 8.85 -16.87
CA ARG A 417 21.60 7.74 -17.08
C ARG A 417 22.60 8.10 -18.16
N LEU A 418 23.86 8.13 -17.76
CA LEU A 418 25.00 8.36 -18.64
C LEU A 418 25.55 7.02 -19.12
N PHE A 419 25.79 6.94 -20.41
CA PHE A 419 26.52 5.86 -21.05
C PHE A 419 27.83 6.46 -21.54
N GLY A 420 28.96 5.85 -21.23
CA GLY A 420 30.25 6.43 -21.54
C GLY A 420 31.36 5.42 -21.69
N TYR A 421 32.51 5.91 -22.12
CA TYR A 421 33.75 5.14 -22.06
C TYR A 421 34.97 5.99 -21.78
N PHE A 422 36.01 5.35 -21.24
CA PHE A 422 37.37 5.88 -21.23
C PHE A 422 38.29 4.91 -21.96
N GLU A 423 39.30 5.45 -22.62
CA GLU A 423 40.34 4.67 -23.30
C GLU A 423 41.47 4.37 -22.32
N ASP A 424 42.06 3.19 -22.45
CA ASP A 424 43.33 2.91 -21.78
C ASP A 424 44.52 3.34 -22.66
N ALA A 425 45.72 3.39 -22.07
CA ALA A 425 46.94 3.79 -22.78
C ALA A 425 47.35 2.83 -23.91
N ASN A 426 46.77 1.62 -23.96
CA ASN A 426 47.11 0.56 -24.89
C ASN A 426 46.07 0.40 -26.02
N GLY A 427 45.08 1.31 -26.11
CA GLY A 427 44.03 1.29 -27.13
C GLY A 427 42.84 0.37 -26.80
N GLY A 428 42.78 -0.18 -25.59
CA GLY A 428 41.56 -0.75 -25.02
C GLY A 428 40.63 0.32 -24.47
N MET A 429 39.49 -0.09 -23.92
CA MET A 429 38.49 0.83 -23.38
C MET A 429 37.79 0.24 -22.16
N THR A 430 37.30 1.09 -21.28
CA THR A 430 36.26 0.69 -20.33
C THR A 430 34.98 1.41 -20.68
N ILE A 431 33.99 0.63 -21.09
CA ILE A 431 32.62 1.11 -21.31
C ILE A 431 31.85 1.00 -20.01
N TYR A 432 30.97 1.95 -19.73
CA TYR A 432 30.19 1.94 -18.50
C TYR A 432 28.83 2.59 -18.68
N THR A 433 27.87 2.12 -17.88
CA THR A 433 26.60 2.80 -17.64
C THR A 433 26.60 3.34 -16.21
N ARG A 434 26.20 4.59 -16.04
CA ARG A 434 26.11 5.28 -14.74
C ARG A 434 24.74 5.91 -14.58
N GLY A 435 23.97 5.48 -13.59
CA GLY A 435 22.66 6.02 -13.27
C GLY A 435 22.67 6.89 -12.02
N VAL A 436 21.90 7.98 -12.05
CA VAL A 436 21.42 8.65 -10.83
C VAL A 436 19.92 8.89 -11.00
N ASP A 437 19.14 8.13 -10.25
CA ASP A 437 17.69 8.12 -10.38
C ASP A 437 16.98 7.89 -9.03
N ARG A 438 15.71 8.27 -8.94
CA ARG A 438 14.83 8.07 -7.78
C ARG A 438 13.58 7.36 -8.24
N PHE A 439 13.08 6.41 -7.45
CA PHE A 439 11.88 5.66 -7.81
C PHE A 439 10.62 6.55 -7.83
N THR A 440 9.82 6.40 -8.88
CA THR A 440 8.52 7.06 -9.01
C THR A 440 7.49 6.16 -8.33
N SER A 441 6.89 6.63 -7.23
CA SER A 441 5.83 5.85 -6.57
C SER A 441 4.68 5.58 -7.55
N LEU A 442 4.36 4.30 -7.76
CA LEU A 442 3.24 3.82 -8.59
C LEU A 442 1.87 4.38 -8.15
N SER A 443 1.75 4.90 -6.93
CA SER A 443 0.46 5.33 -6.40
C SER A 443 -0.09 6.63 -7.00
N GLY A 444 0.69 7.43 -7.75
CA GLY A 444 0.25 8.63 -8.49
C GLY A 444 -0.47 9.72 -7.69
N THR A 445 -0.76 9.46 -6.43
CA THR A 445 -1.47 10.28 -5.46
C THR A 445 -0.37 10.81 -4.55
N GLY A 446 -0.15 12.13 -4.60
CA GLY A 446 0.81 12.84 -3.74
C GLY A 446 0.45 12.83 -2.25
N ASN A 447 -0.23 11.78 -1.79
CA ASN A 447 -0.44 11.52 -0.38
C ASN A 447 0.81 10.78 0.10
N ASN A 448 1.45 11.36 1.11
CA ASN A 448 2.66 10.94 1.83
C ASN A 448 2.58 9.52 2.46
N LEU A 449 2.02 8.54 1.76
CA LEU A 449 2.13 7.12 2.08
C LEU A 449 3.62 6.83 2.24
N LEU A 450 4.02 6.58 3.48
CA LEU A 450 5.37 6.76 3.98
C LEU A 450 6.43 6.34 2.97
N SER A 451 7.46 7.19 2.92
CA SER A 451 8.76 6.99 2.30
C SER A 451 9.36 5.59 2.52
N ILE A 452 8.86 4.83 3.51
CA ILE A 452 9.27 3.47 3.88
C ILE A 452 8.54 2.35 3.10
N LEU A 453 7.26 2.50 2.74
CA LEU A 453 6.51 1.49 1.95
C LEU A 453 6.98 1.44 0.49
N THR A 454 7.29 2.61 -0.06
CA THR A 454 7.95 2.73 -1.36
C THR A 454 9.30 2.00 -1.38
N LEU A 455 9.94 1.76 -0.22
CA LEU A 455 11.26 1.15 -0.19
C LEU A 455 11.26 -0.33 -0.60
N ALA A 456 10.21 -1.08 -0.27
CA ALA A 456 10.16 -2.51 -0.62
C ALA A 456 9.96 -2.68 -2.13
N GLN A 457 9.03 -1.91 -2.71
CA GLN A 457 8.78 -1.87 -4.15
C GLN A 457 10.01 -1.40 -4.93
N GLU A 458 10.64 -0.32 -4.45
CA GLU A 458 11.87 0.20 -5.02
C GLU A 458 13.02 -0.81 -4.95
N SER A 459 13.17 -1.55 -3.84
CA SER A 459 14.23 -2.57 -3.74
C SER A 459 14.04 -3.68 -4.77
N TYR A 460 12.78 -4.09 -5.01
CA TYR A 460 12.46 -5.06 -6.06
C TYR A 460 12.74 -4.48 -7.45
N ALA A 461 12.24 -3.28 -7.76
CA ALA A 461 12.45 -2.62 -9.04
C ALA A 461 13.95 -2.44 -9.35
N PHE A 462 14.74 -2.01 -8.37
CA PHE A 462 16.18 -1.86 -8.55
C PHE A 462 16.93 -3.19 -8.64
N SER A 463 16.45 -4.27 -8.02
CA SER A 463 17.05 -5.59 -8.23
C SER A 463 16.88 -6.08 -9.68
N GLN A 464 15.74 -5.78 -10.31
CA GLN A 464 15.49 -6.09 -11.73
C GLN A 464 16.32 -5.19 -12.64
N ALA A 465 16.48 -3.91 -12.29
CA ALA A 465 17.39 -3.01 -12.99
C ALA A 465 18.86 -3.48 -12.91
N ASP A 466 19.32 -3.93 -11.74
CA ASP A 466 20.67 -4.51 -11.59
C ASP A 466 20.86 -5.70 -12.51
N GLU A 467 19.91 -6.63 -12.50
CA GLU A 467 19.94 -7.82 -13.32
C GLU A 467 20.00 -7.48 -14.82
N LEU A 468 19.27 -6.45 -15.25
CA LEU A 468 19.33 -5.91 -16.61
C LEU A 468 20.73 -5.40 -16.94
N TRP A 469 21.31 -4.54 -16.09
CA TRP A 469 22.61 -3.92 -16.35
C TRP A 469 23.77 -4.93 -16.25
N GLU A 470 23.71 -5.89 -15.35
CA GLU A 470 24.63 -7.02 -15.28
C GLU A 470 24.54 -7.90 -16.53
N SER A 471 23.32 -8.13 -17.05
CA SER A 471 23.13 -8.86 -18.30
C SER A 471 23.75 -8.12 -19.49
N LEU A 472 23.73 -6.78 -19.48
CA LEU A 472 24.40 -5.94 -20.48
C LEU A 472 25.92 -6.07 -20.37
N GLN A 473 26.48 -6.07 -19.15
CA GLN A 473 27.91 -6.33 -18.95
C GLN A 473 28.32 -7.70 -19.52
N GLY A 474 27.50 -8.72 -19.23
CA GLY A 474 27.66 -10.07 -19.75
C GLY A 474 27.62 -10.13 -21.27
N GLY A 475 26.66 -9.45 -21.91
CA GLY A 475 26.53 -9.44 -23.36
C GLY A 475 27.63 -8.67 -24.07
N ILE A 476 28.12 -7.56 -23.50
CA ILE A 476 29.32 -6.88 -24.01
C ILE A 476 30.53 -7.83 -23.97
N LYS A 477 30.80 -8.48 -22.84
CA LYS A 477 31.90 -9.44 -22.71
C LYS A 477 31.77 -10.58 -23.73
N LYS A 478 30.56 -11.14 -23.84
CA LYS A 478 30.27 -12.22 -24.80
C LYS A 478 30.50 -11.76 -26.24
N PHE A 479 30.02 -10.58 -26.62
CA PHE A 479 30.25 -10.02 -27.94
C PHE A 479 31.74 -9.88 -28.26
N VAL A 480 32.52 -9.35 -27.32
CA VAL A 480 33.98 -9.21 -27.49
C VAL A 480 34.64 -10.56 -27.70
N LYS A 481 34.31 -11.56 -26.87
CA LYS A 481 34.82 -12.93 -26.98
C LYS A 481 34.49 -13.55 -28.35
N ASP A 482 33.23 -13.50 -28.75
CA ASP A 482 32.74 -14.15 -29.97
C ASP A 482 33.25 -13.48 -31.26
N ASN A 483 33.63 -12.21 -31.19
CA ASN A 483 34.12 -11.43 -32.32
C ASN A 483 35.65 -11.24 -32.28
N GLY A 484 36.38 -12.25 -31.79
CA GLY A 484 37.84 -12.33 -31.87
C GLY A 484 38.63 -11.41 -30.94
N GLY A 485 37.98 -10.86 -29.90
CA GLY A 485 38.65 -10.31 -28.73
C GLY A 485 39.29 -11.41 -27.85
N GLY A 486 38.86 -12.67 -28.00
CA GLY A 486 39.36 -13.81 -27.23
C GLY A 486 38.76 -13.90 -25.81
N GLU A 487 39.06 -14.99 -25.09
CA GLU A 487 38.45 -15.29 -23.78
C GLU A 487 38.68 -14.18 -22.74
N ASN A 488 39.87 -13.59 -22.78
CA ASN A 488 40.31 -12.54 -21.85
C ASN A 488 40.27 -11.14 -22.48
N GLY A 489 39.59 -10.98 -23.62
CA GLY A 489 39.49 -9.70 -24.32
C GLY A 489 38.60 -8.68 -23.62
N ALA A 490 37.75 -9.13 -22.70
CA ALA A 490 36.93 -8.29 -21.85
C ALA A 490 36.73 -8.87 -20.44
N GLU A 491 36.66 -7.98 -19.46
CA GLU A 491 36.50 -8.25 -18.04
C GLU A 491 35.30 -7.45 -17.51
N ILE A 492 34.38 -8.14 -16.84
CA ILE A 492 33.28 -7.50 -16.11
C ILE A 492 33.90 -6.95 -14.83
N ILE A 493 33.81 -5.64 -14.64
CA ILE A 493 34.22 -5.00 -13.40
C ILE A 493 33.01 -5.01 -12.46
N GLN A 494 33.24 -5.33 -11.18
CA GLN A 494 32.19 -5.38 -10.18
C GLN A 494 31.38 -4.07 -10.18
N PRO A 495 30.04 -4.15 -10.28
CA PRO A 495 29.20 -2.97 -10.19
C PRO A 495 29.43 -2.18 -8.90
N THR A 496 29.41 -0.86 -9.00
CA THR A 496 29.40 0.03 -7.83
C THR A 496 27.99 0.55 -7.66
N ILE A 497 27.35 0.18 -6.55
CA ILE A 497 25.96 0.55 -6.27
C ILE A 497 25.94 1.26 -4.92
N TYR A 498 25.50 2.51 -4.92
CA TYR A 498 25.18 3.27 -3.73
C TYR A 498 23.67 3.41 -3.64
N ARG A 499 23.10 2.59 -2.78
CA ARG A 499 21.69 2.65 -2.38
C ARG A 499 21.61 2.57 -0.86
N PRO A 500 20.55 3.11 -0.27
CA PRO A 500 20.26 2.86 1.13
C PRO A 500 20.16 1.39 1.46
N SER A 501 20.90 0.99 2.50
CA SER A 501 20.86 -0.39 2.97
C SER A 501 19.57 -0.64 3.76
N TRP A 502 18.63 -1.37 3.16
CA TRP A 502 17.42 -1.79 3.87
C TRP A 502 17.74 -2.61 5.13
N THR A 503 18.82 -3.38 5.12
CA THR A 503 19.31 -4.09 6.31
C THR A 503 19.64 -3.12 7.45
N LYS A 504 20.31 -1.99 7.16
CA LYS A 504 20.60 -0.96 8.17
C LYS A 504 19.33 -0.26 8.65
N ILE A 505 18.44 0.12 7.72
CA ILE A 505 17.17 0.78 8.05
C ILE A 505 16.29 -0.13 8.90
N SER A 506 16.13 -1.39 8.49
CA SER A 506 15.41 -2.41 9.26
C SER A 506 16.08 -2.65 10.62
N GLY A 507 17.42 -2.65 10.69
CA GLY A 507 18.17 -2.70 11.94
C GLY A 507 17.80 -1.56 12.89
N PHE A 508 17.76 -0.32 12.38
CA PHE A 508 17.34 0.84 13.15
C PHE A 508 15.88 0.73 13.58
N LEU A 509 14.96 0.43 12.67
CA LEU A 509 13.52 0.29 12.96
C LEU A 509 13.21 -0.85 13.95
N LYS A 510 14.04 -1.91 13.96
CA LYS A 510 13.99 -3.00 14.95
C LYS A 510 14.61 -2.61 16.29
N GLY A 511 15.31 -1.49 16.38
CA GLY A 511 16.03 -1.06 17.58
C GLY A 511 17.36 -1.77 17.81
N ASN A 512 17.92 -2.40 16.77
CA ASN A 512 19.20 -3.12 16.84
C ASN A 512 20.39 -2.20 16.58
N THR A 513 20.17 -1.04 15.95
CA THR A 513 21.19 -0.05 15.64
C THR A 513 20.64 1.37 15.85
N ASP A 514 21.54 2.35 16.00
CA ASP A 514 21.18 3.76 16.08
C ASP A 514 20.99 4.39 14.69
N ILE A 515 20.27 5.50 14.63
CA ILE A 515 20.06 6.26 13.37
C ILE A 515 21.39 6.73 12.77
N SER A 516 22.41 6.91 13.62
CA SER A 516 23.77 7.25 13.21
C SER A 516 24.46 6.21 12.34
N SER A 517 23.95 4.97 12.33
CA SER A 517 24.51 3.87 11.53
C SER A 517 24.09 3.89 10.06
N LEU A 518 23.10 4.72 9.70
CA LEU A 518 22.43 4.68 8.39
C LEU A 518 23.25 5.28 7.24
N GLY A 519 24.16 6.21 7.52
CA GLY A 519 25.02 6.84 6.50
C GLY A 519 26.01 7.84 7.07
N CYS A 520 26.71 8.55 6.19
CA CYS A 520 27.55 9.69 6.56
C CYS A 520 26.67 10.95 6.53
N TYR A 521 26.60 11.67 7.65
CA TYR A 521 25.88 12.94 7.77
C TYR A 521 26.71 13.94 8.57
#